data_AF-X1K7Y7-F1
#
_entry.id   AF-X1K7Y7-F1
#
_cell.length_a   1.000
_cell.length_b   1.000
_cell.length_c   1.000
_cell.angle_alpha   90.00
_cell.angle_beta   90.00
_cell.angle_gamma   90.00
#
_symmetry.space_group_name_H-M   'P 1'
#
loop_
_entity.id
_entity.type
_entity.pdbx_description
1 polymer ?
#
loop_
_entity_poly.entity_id
_entity_poly.type
_entity_poly.pdbx_seq_one_letter_code
_entity_poly.pdbx_strand_id
1 'polypeptide(L)'
;HSGLVGTLATDTSKVYFSELEATIIGAEIEKAKERWQEYFVFLCWNGFPEDEMKKALEGHPGFRYSSKRRLDFCVLKEGDAVEIGDYSFRCIETPGHSPGHMCLYEANKKILVAGDHILFDITPNITCWPELKNALGAYLASLEKVYPLDVNLVLPGHRNIWNDHKRRIRELQEHHQNRLSEALSALEEGDKSAWEVAPYIAWDIDCSSWEQFPAVQKWFAVGETIAHLDYLEAVGEIRKKTKDHNILYSLE
;
A
#
# COMPACT_ATOMS: atom_id res chain seq x y z
N HIS A 1 11.20 -0.24 -3.22
CA HIS A 1 11.52 -0.81 -4.54
C HIS A 1 12.25 0.13 -5.51
N SER A 2 11.88 1.40 -5.65
CA SER A 2 12.42 2.28 -6.72
C SER A 2 13.65 3.14 -6.37
N GLY A 3 14.10 3.18 -5.10
CA GLY A 3 15.05 4.19 -4.63
C GLY A 3 16.40 4.23 -5.36
N LEU A 4 16.93 3.07 -5.78
CA LEU A 4 18.22 2.98 -6.49
C LEU A 4 18.08 2.92 -8.01
N VAL A 5 16.87 2.99 -8.58
CA VAL A 5 16.66 2.84 -10.03
C VAL A 5 17.48 3.86 -10.82
N GLY A 6 17.53 5.12 -10.37
CA GLY A 6 18.34 6.16 -11.03
C GLY A 6 19.86 6.00 -10.92
N THR A 7 20.31 5.13 -10.02
CA THR A 7 21.74 4.78 -9.84
C THR A 7 22.10 3.49 -10.61
N LEU A 8 21.19 2.51 -10.62
CA LEU A 8 21.42 1.21 -11.26
C LEU A 8 21.17 1.25 -12.77
N ALA A 9 20.24 2.07 -13.24
CA ALA A 9 19.94 2.19 -14.65
C ALA A 9 21.09 2.89 -15.40
N THR A 10 21.57 2.23 -16.44
CA THR A 10 22.52 2.77 -17.41
C THR A 10 21.81 3.24 -18.67
N ASP A 11 22.52 3.92 -19.57
CA ASP A 11 21.95 4.38 -20.85
C ASP A 11 21.52 3.24 -21.79
N THR A 12 21.92 2.00 -21.50
CA THR A 12 21.51 0.80 -22.25
C THR A 12 20.43 -0.01 -21.53
N SER A 13 20.05 0.38 -20.32
CA SER A 13 19.05 -0.30 -19.52
C SER A 13 17.65 0.05 -20.01
N LYS A 14 16.74 -0.94 -19.99
CA LYS A 14 15.29 -0.68 -20.08
C LYS A 14 14.70 -0.81 -18.69
N VAL A 15 14.05 0.25 -18.21
CA VAL A 15 13.41 0.26 -16.89
C VAL A 15 11.91 0.16 -17.11
N TYR A 16 11.33 -0.98 -16.73
CA TYR A 16 9.90 -1.21 -16.85
C TYR A 16 9.16 -0.75 -15.60
N PHE A 17 8.03 -0.07 -15.79
CA PHE A 17 7.14 0.38 -14.72
C PHE A 17 5.69 0.32 -15.20
N SER A 18 4.75 0.07 -14.29
CA SER A 18 3.33 0.22 -14.63
C SER A 18 3.01 1.67 -14.97
N GLU A 19 1.99 1.90 -15.81
CA GLU A 19 1.60 3.24 -16.28
C GLU A 19 1.37 4.23 -15.14
N LEU A 20 0.65 3.81 -14.09
CA LEU A 20 0.32 4.69 -12.99
C LEU A 20 1.53 4.98 -12.08
N GLU A 21 2.34 3.97 -11.75
CA GLU A 21 3.57 4.22 -10.96
C GLU A 21 4.60 5.03 -11.74
N ALA A 22 4.73 4.83 -13.05
CA ALA A 22 5.60 5.64 -13.91
C ALA A 22 5.20 7.12 -13.85
N THR A 23 3.90 7.42 -13.81
CA THR A 23 3.39 8.79 -13.70
C THR A 23 3.70 9.40 -12.33
N ILE A 24 3.55 8.61 -11.25
CA ILE A 24 3.79 9.07 -9.87
C ILE A 24 5.30 9.28 -9.62
N ILE A 25 6.12 8.29 -9.95
CA ILE A 25 7.57 8.29 -9.66
C ILE A 25 8.33 9.14 -10.67
N GLY A 26 7.85 9.22 -11.92
CA GLY A 26 8.42 10.06 -12.96
C GLY A 26 8.05 11.54 -12.85
N ALA A 27 7.23 11.91 -11.87
CA ALA A 27 6.83 13.29 -11.64
C ALA A 27 8.05 14.19 -11.35
N GLU A 28 7.93 15.47 -11.71
CA GLU A 28 8.94 16.47 -11.38
C GLU A 28 9.09 16.63 -9.86
N ILE A 29 10.30 17.00 -9.42
CA ILE A 29 10.65 17.10 -7.99
C ILE A 29 9.68 18.02 -7.24
N GLU A 30 9.27 19.14 -7.83
CA GLU A 30 8.32 20.06 -7.17
C GLU A 30 6.94 19.43 -7.00
N LYS A 31 6.42 18.73 -8.01
CA LYS A 31 5.16 17.99 -7.89
C LYS A 31 5.24 16.87 -6.85
N ALA A 32 6.39 16.21 -6.74
CA ALA A 32 6.60 15.21 -5.71
C ALA A 32 6.56 15.83 -4.29
N LYS A 33 7.13 17.04 -4.10
CA LYS A 33 7.05 17.77 -2.82
C LYS A 33 5.62 18.21 -2.51
N GLU A 34 4.90 18.74 -3.49
CA GLU A 34 3.49 19.14 -3.35
C GLU A 34 2.64 17.95 -2.91
N ARG A 35 2.82 16.78 -3.55
CA ARG A 35 2.17 15.53 -3.15
C ARG A 35 2.45 15.16 -1.69
N TRP A 36 3.71 15.24 -1.22
CA TRP A 36 4.04 14.98 0.19
C TRP A 36 3.37 15.97 1.13
N GLN A 37 3.24 17.24 0.71
CA GLN A 37 2.57 18.27 1.50
C GLN A 37 1.05 18.07 1.56
N GLU A 38 0.41 17.67 0.47
CA GLU A 38 -1.01 17.29 0.45
C GLU A 38 -1.26 16.11 1.39
N TYR A 39 -0.39 15.11 1.34
CA TYR A 39 -0.47 13.94 2.19
C TYR A 39 -0.22 14.28 3.68
N PHE A 40 0.69 15.22 3.96
CA PHE A 40 0.89 15.81 5.30
C PHE A 40 -0.42 16.38 5.84
N VAL A 41 -1.05 17.27 5.08
CA VAL A 41 -2.26 17.98 5.50
C VAL A 41 -3.41 16.99 5.70
N PHE A 42 -3.55 16.05 4.78
CA PHE A 42 -4.59 15.02 4.85
C PHE A 42 -4.48 14.16 6.12
N LEU A 43 -3.27 13.72 6.48
CA LEU A 43 -3.08 12.93 7.71
C LEU A 43 -3.33 13.77 8.96
N CYS A 44 -2.95 15.05 8.97
CA CYS A 44 -3.28 15.95 10.07
C CYS A 44 -4.80 16.11 10.23
N TRP A 45 -5.55 16.22 9.12
CA TRP A 45 -7.01 16.25 9.18
C TRP A 45 -7.60 14.94 9.69
N ASN A 46 -6.88 13.82 9.56
CA ASN A 46 -7.26 12.54 10.18
C ASN A 46 -6.79 12.40 11.64
N GLY A 47 -6.48 13.52 12.31
CA GLY A 47 -6.13 13.58 13.72
C GLY A 47 -4.66 13.33 14.04
N PHE A 48 -3.81 13.12 13.03
CA PHE A 48 -2.37 12.88 13.25
C PHE A 48 -1.69 14.15 13.79
N PRO A 49 -1.06 14.15 14.97
CA PRO A 49 -0.41 15.34 15.53
C PRO A 49 0.72 15.86 14.65
N GLU A 50 0.76 17.17 14.39
CA GLU A 50 1.75 17.77 13.48
C GLU A 50 3.21 17.49 13.84
N ASP A 51 3.54 17.45 15.14
CA ASP A 51 4.90 17.22 15.62
C ASP A 51 5.34 15.77 15.40
N GLU A 52 4.44 14.80 15.62
CA GLU A 52 4.68 13.39 15.29
C GLU A 52 4.76 13.18 13.78
N MET A 53 3.95 13.92 13.03
CA MET A 53 3.91 13.84 11.58
C MET A 53 5.25 14.29 10.98
N LYS A 54 5.80 15.43 11.43
CA LYS A 54 7.12 15.92 10.99
C LYS A 54 8.22 14.88 11.20
N LYS A 55 8.26 14.24 12.38
CA LYS A 55 9.21 13.14 12.67
C LYS A 55 9.00 11.95 11.73
N ALA A 56 7.75 11.57 11.47
CA ALA A 56 7.43 10.46 10.59
C ALA A 56 7.88 10.73 9.14
N LEU A 57 7.63 11.93 8.62
CA LEU A 57 8.03 12.32 7.26
C LEU A 57 9.55 12.34 7.10
N GLU A 58 10.27 12.95 8.03
CA GLU A 58 11.75 12.98 8.03
C GLU A 58 12.35 11.57 8.09
N GLY A 59 11.68 10.64 8.77
CA GLY A 59 12.06 9.24 8.87
C GLY A 59 11.61 8.36 7.70
N HIS A 60 10.65 8.81 6.88
CA HIS A 60 9.96 7.96 5.91
C HIS A 60 10.92 7.50 4.78
N PRO A 61 11.12 6.19 4.56
CA PRO A 61 12.08 5.70 3.58
C PRO A 61 11.79 6.17 2.15
N GLY A 62 10.52 6.21 1.76
CA GLY A 62 10.10 6.70 0.44
C GLY A 62 10.36 8.20 0.24
N PHE A 63 10.40 8.98 1.31
CA PHE A 63 10.77 10.40 1.25
C PHE A 63 12.29 10.55 1.16
N ARG A 64 13.03 9.92 2.09
CA ARG A 64 14.49 10.03 2.22
C ARG A 64 15.27 9.48 1.04
N TYR A 65 14.83 8.35 0.48
CA TYR A 65 15.58 7.58 -0.51
C TYR A 65 14.92 7.59 -1.89
N SER A 66 14.01 8.54 -2.14
CA SER A 66 13.46 8.76 -3.47
C SER A 66 14.56 9.09 -4.48
N SER A 67 14.40 8.60 -5.72
CA SER A 67 15.33 8.93 -6.81
C SER A 67 15.28 10.43 -7.08
N LYS A 68 16.47 11.06 -7.17
CA LYS A 68 16.61 12.49 -7.48
C LYS A 68 16.81 12.76 -8.98
N ARG A 69 16.86 11.71 -9.80
CA ARG A 69 17.03 11.79 -11.25
C ARG A 69 15.72 11.44 -11.92
N ARG A 70 15.38 12.17 -12.99
CA ARG A 70 14.29 11.79 -13.89
C ARG A 70 14.60 10.45 -14.54
N LEU A 71 13.61 9.56 -14.55
CA LEU A 71 13.71 8.23 -15.10
C LEU A 71 12.84 8.15 -16.35
N ASP A 72 13.38 7.59 -17.41
CA ASP A 72 12.62 7.25 -18.61
C ASP A 72 12.15 5.80 -18.46
N PHE A 73 10.84 5.63 -18.36
CA PHE A 73 10.21 4.32 -18.14
C PHE A 73 9.66 3.73 -19.44
N CYS A 74 9.88 2.43 -19.62
CA CYS A 74 9.08 1.61 -20.52
C CYS A 74 7.78 1.26 -19.78
N VAL A 75 6.70 1.94 -20.14
CA VAL A 75 5.39 1.78 -19.51
C VAL A 75 4.78 0.41 -19.86
N LEU A 76 4.31 -0.29 -18.84
CA LEU A 76 3.55 -1.55 -18.92
C LEU A 76 2.11 -1.34 -18.46
N LYS A 77 1.19 -2.11 -19.04
CA LYS A 77 -0.24 -2.16 -18.73
C LYS A 77 -0.67 -3.58 -18.41
N GLU A 78 -1.85 -3.74 -17.82
CA GLU A 78 -2.51 -5.04 -17.66
C GLU A 78 -2.46 -5.87 -18.96
N GLY A 79 -1.99 -7.11 -18.86
CA GLY A 79 -1.93 -8.05 -19.97
C GLY A 79 -0.68 -7.94 -20.86
N ASP A 80 0.12 -6.88 -20.75
CA ASP A 80 1.39 -6.78 -21.49
C ASP A 80 2.33 -7.93 -21.14
N ALA A 81 3.20 -8.30 -22.09
CA ALA A 81 4.20 -9.35 -21.91
C ALA A 81 5.62 -8.76 -21.86
N VAL A 82 6.42 -9.23 -20.90
CA VAL A 82 7.84 -8.91 -20.77
C VAL A 82 8.64 -10.17 -21.07
N GLU A 83 9.30 -10.18 -22.22
CA GLU A 83 10.12 -11.29 -22.70
C GLU A 83 11.58 -11.12 -22.25
N ILE A 84 12.09 -12.07 -21.45
CA ILE A 84 13.47 -12.05 -20.94
C ILE A 84 14.03 -13.48 -20.97
N GLY A 85 14.95 -13.74 -21.91
CA GLY A 85 15.50 -15.09 -22.11
C GLY A 85 14.39 -16.10 -22.41
N ASP A 86 14.30 -17.16 -21.62
CA ASP A 86 13.28 -18.22 -21.76
C ASP A 86 12.00 -17.95 -20.93
N TYR A 87 11.76 -16.71 -20.51
CA TYR A 87 10.62 -16.32 -19.70
C TYR A 87 9.73 -15.30 -20.42
N SER A 88 8.42 -15.54 -20.40
CA SER A 88 7.38 -14.63 -20.88
C SER A 88 6.47 -14.23 -19.72
N PHE A 89 6.78 -13.10 -19.09
CA PHE A 89 6.04 -12.62 -17.93
C PHE A 89 4.85 -11.77 -18.36
N ARG A 90 3.64 -12.22 -18.04
CA ARG A 90 2.42 -11.42 -18.22
C ARG A 90 2.23 -10.47 -17.04
N CYS A 91 1.97 -9.21 -17.35
CA CYS A 91 1.68 -8.14 -16.42
C CYS A 91 0.26 -8.28 -15.86
N ILE A 92 0.14 -8.26 -14.53
CA ILE A 92 -1.15 -8.30 -13.83
C ILE A 92 -1.17 -7.13 -12.84
N GLU A 93 -1.96 -6.11 -13.12
CA GLU A 93 -2.11 -4.96 -12.23
C GLU A 93 -2.73 -5.43 -10.90
N THR A 94 -2.21 -4.98 -9.78
CA THR A 94 -2.66 -5.44 -8.45
C THR A 94 -2.72 -4.25 -7.50
N PRO A 95 -3.53 -3.21 -7.84
CA PRO A 95 -3.61 -1.99 -7.04
C PRO A 95 -4.05 -2.29 -5.60
N GLY A 96 -3.57 -1.49 -4.66
CA GLY A 96 -3.89 -1.63 -3.25
C GLY A 96 -2.73 -1.21 -2.37
N HIS A 97 -1.69 -2.05 -2.30
CA HIS A 97 -0.44 -1.71 -1.61
C HIS A 97 0.16 -0.41 -2.15
N SER A 98 0.18 -0.26 -3.48
CA SER A 98 0.41 1.01 -4.16
C SER A 98 -0.59 1.19 -5.31
N PRO A 99 -0.79 2.43 -5.81
CA PRO A 99 -1.79 2.70 -6.86
C PRO A 99 -1.59 1.89 -8.13
N GLY A 100 -0.34 1.74 -8.58
CA GLY A 100 -0.03 1.00 -9.80
C GLY A 100 0.78 -0.27 -9.54
N HIS A 101 0.66 -0.90 -8.37
CA HIS A 101 1.36 -2.15 -8.11
C HIS A 101 1.04 -3.19 -9.21
N MET A 102 2.03 -4.01 -9.59
CA MET A 102 1.91 -4.99 -10.66
C MET A 102 2.66 -6.27 -10.30
N CYS A 103 1.97 -7.40 -10.42
CA CYS A 103 2.57 -8.72 -10.39
C CYS A 103 3.01 -9.12 -11.81
N LEU A 104 4.03 -9.97 -11.89
CA LEU A 104 4.46 -10.60 -13.13
C LEU A 104 4.26 -12.11 -13.04
N TYR A 105 3.48 -12.67 -13.96
CA TYR A 105 3.13 -14.09 -13.97
C TYR A 105 3.70 -14.81 -15.20
N GLU A 106 4.50 -15.84 -14.97
CA GLU A 106 4.99 -16.74 -16.02
C GLU A 106 4.24 -18.07 -15.92
N ALA A 107 3.38 -18.33 -16.90
CA ALA A 107 2.42 -19.44 -16.83
C ALA A 107 3.04 -20.82 -17.08
N ASN A 108 4.07 -20.92 -17.92
CA ASN A 108 4.66 -22.21 -18.33
C ASN A 108 5.47 -22.85 -17.20
N LYS A 109 6.12 -22.03 -16.39
CA LYS A 109 6.96 -22.35 -15.24
C LYS A 109 6.22 -22.12 -13.92
N LYS A 110 4.99 -21.57 -13.97
CA LYS A 110 4.10 -21.34 -12.82
C LYS A 110 4.73 -20.45 -11.75
N ILE A 111 5.33 -19.35 -12.18
CA ILE A 111 6.05 -18.40 -11.31
C ILE A 111 5.22 -17.12 -11.19
N LEU A 112 5.04 -16.64 -9.97
CA LEU A 112 4.47 -15.33 -9.68
C LEU A 112 5.50 -14.46 -8.98
N VAL A 113 5.98 -13.41 -9.66
CA VAL A 113 6.66 -12.30 -9.00
C VAL A 113 5.59 -11.42 -8.39
N ALA A 114 5.39 -11.56 -7.08
CA ALA A 114 4.28 -10.98 -6.35
C ALA A 114 4.57 -9.57 -5.83
N GLY A 115 5.84 -9.14 -5.80
CA GLY A 115 6.22 -7.86 -5.19
C GLY A 115 5.67 -7.76 -3.77
N ASP A 116 5.07 -6.62 -3.44
CA ASP A 116 4.44 -6.38 -2.13
C ASP A 116 2.92 -6.61 -2.19
N HIS A 117 2.40 -7.35 -3.18
CA HIS A 117 0.98 -7.77 -3.21
C HIS A 117 0.72 -8.97 -2.31
N ILE A 118 1.63 -9.95 -2.28
CA ILE A 118 1.52 -11.11 -1.39
C ILE A 118 2.90 -11.33 -0.77
N LEU A 119 2.95 -11.33 0.57
CA LEU A 119 4.16 -11.53 1.36
C LEU A 119 4.01 -12.77 2.23
N PHE A 120 5.13 -13.43 2.55
CA PHE A 120 5.13 -14.76 3.16
C PHE A 120 4.50 -14.81 4.56
N ASP A 121 5.11 -14.14 5.54
CA ASP A 121 4.74 -14.20 6.96
C ASP A 121 4.41 -12.83 7.56
N ILE A 122 4.32 -11.81 6.71
CA ILE A 122 3.87 -10.45 7.07
C ILE A 122 2.72 -10.02 6.16
N THR A 123 1.97 -9.00 6.56
CA THR A 123 0.97 -8.35 5.72
C THR A 123 1.63 -7.20 4.96
N PRO A 124 1.31 -7.00 3.68
CA PRO A 124 1.72 -5.77 3.00
C PRO A 124 0.92 -4.60 3.57
N ASN A 125 1.57 -3.48 3.79
CA ASN A 125 0.91 -2.27 4.26
C ASN A 125 -0.05 -1.74 3.17
N ILE A 126 -1.34 -1.65 3.48
CA ILE A 126 -2.35 -1.07 2.58
C ILE A 126 -2.72 0.32 3.11
N THR A 127 -2.00 1.34 2.67
CA THR A 127 -2.26 2.72 3.11
C THR A 127 -3.28 3.42 2.22
N CYS A 128 -3.85 4.53 2.70
CA CYS A 128 -4.58 5.46 1.84
C CYS A 128 -3.65 6.05 0.77
N TRP A 129 -4.14 6.19 -0.46
CA TRP A 129 -3.41 6.87 -1.54
C TRP A 129 -4.32 7.92 -2.18
N PRO A 130 -3.83 9.11 -2.54
CA PRO A 130 -4.64 10.10 -3.25
C PRO A 130 -5.25 9.55 -4.55
N GLU A 131 -4.57 8.61 -5.21
CA GLU A 131 -5.01 7.97 -6.45
C GLU A 131 -6.05 6.85 -6.23
N LEU A 132 -6.15 6.31 -5.01
CA LEU A 132 -7.06 5.22 -4.68
C LEU A 132 -8.04 5.65 -3.59
N LYS A 133 -9.28 5.95 -3.98
CA LYS A 133 -10.36 6.25 -3.04
C LYS A 133 -10.64 5.13 -2.04
N ASN A 134 -10.46 3.88 -2.45
CA ASN A 134 -10.66 2.69 -1.60
C ASN A 134 -9.51 1.72 -1.86
N ALA A 135 -8.36 1.98 -1.23
CA ALA A 135 -7.14 1.19 -1.42
C ALA A 135 -7.31 -0.27 -0.93
N LEU A 136 -8.00 -0.49 0.19
CA LEU A 136 -8.27 -1.84 0.69
C LEU A 136 -9.21 -2.62 -0.23
N GLY A 137 -10.27 -1.99 -0.75
CA GLY A 137 -11.16 -2.61 -1.72
C GLY A 137 -10.44 -3.00 -3.01
N ALA A 138 -9.56 -2.13 -3.50
CA ALA A 138 -8.69 -2.44 -4.64
C ALA A 138 -7.75 -3.62 -4.36
N TYR A 139 -7.15 -3.66 -3.16
CA TYR A 139 -6.27 -4.74 -2.73
C TYR A 139 -7.01 -6.09 -2.65
N LEU A 140 -8.18 -6.13 -2.00
CA LEU A 140 -8.99 -7.35 -1.88
C LEU A 140 -9.44 -7.86 -3.26
N ALA A 141 -9.85 -6.97 -4.16
CA ALA A 141 -10.15 -7.34 -5.55
C ALA A 141 -8.91 -7.87 -6.30
N SER A 142 -7.73 -7.31 -6.02
CA SER A 142 -6.46 -7.77 -6.59
C SER A 142 -6.05 -9.14 -6.06
N LEU A 143 -6.33 -9.46 -4.79
CA LEU A 143 -6.14 -10.81 -4.23
C LEU A 143 -7.03 -11.83 -4.95
N GLU A 144 -8.32 -11.51 -5.14
CA GLU A 144 -9.26 -12.36 -5.89
C GLU A 144 -8.80 -12.58 -7.35
N LYS A 145 -8.26 -11.53 -7.99
CA LYS A 145 -7.76 -11.62 -9.37
C LYS A 145 -6.60 -12.62 -9.53
N VAL A 146 -5.69 -12.70 -8.56
CA VAL A 146 -4.51 -13.59 -8.64
C VAL A 146 -4.75 -14.96 -8.00
N TYR A 147 -5.79 -15.11 -7.17
CA TYR A 147 -6.17 -16.38 -6.56
C TYR A 147 -6.29 -17.56 -7.54
N PRO A 148 -6.96 -17.45 -8.71
CA PRO A 148 -7.14 -18.60 -9.61
C PRO A 148 -5.88 -19.00 -10.38
N LEU A 149 -4.79 -18.23 -10.33
CA LEU A 149 -3.56 -18.55 -11.06
C LEU A 149 -2.97 -19.89 -10.60
N ASP A 150 -2.33 -20.59 -11.54
CA ASP A 150 -1.63 -21.85 -11.30
C ASP A 150 -0.16 -21.55 -10.99
N VAL A 151 0.17 -21.41 -9.71
CA VAL A 151 1.46 -20.95 -9.23
C VAL A 151 2.11 -22.04 -8.37
N ASN A 152 3.35 -22.40 -8.69
CA ASN A 152 4.19 -23.31 -7.91
C ASN A 152 5.32 -22.57 -7.18
N LEU A 153 5.62 -21.33 -7.55
CA LEU A 153 6.67 -20.53 -6.94
C LEU A 153 6.24 -19.06 -6.86
N VAL A 154 6.21 -18.53 -5.65
CA VAL A 154 5.95 -17.12 -5.36
C VAL A 154 7.26 -16.44 -4.99
N LEU A 155 7.55 -15.33 -5.69
CA LEU A 155 8.71 -14.47 -5.47
C LEU A 155 8.20 -13.13 -4.90
N PRO A 156 8.14 -12.97 -3.58
CA PRO A 156 7.71 -11.72 -2.94
C PRO A 156 8.81 -10.65 -2.98
N GLY A 157 8.43 -9.41 -2.68
CA GLY A 157 9.37 -8.31 -2.46
C GLY A 157 10.15 -8.42 -1.16
N HIS A 158 9.62 -9.17 -0.18
CA HIS A 158 10.25 -9.36 1.15
C HIS A 158 10.08 -10.79 1.65
N ARG A 159 10.93 -11.17 2.62
CA ARG A 159 10.88 -12.45 3.34
C ARG A 159 11.21 -13.64 2.44
N ASN A 160 10.58 -14.78 2.68
CA ASN A 160 10.92 -16.05 2.03
C ASN A 160 10.07 -16.29 0.79
N ILE A 161 10.61 -17.05 -0.16
CA ILE A 161 9.83 -17.65 -1.26
C ILE A 161 8.99 -18.82 -0.74
N TRP A 162 7.85 -19.07 -1.38
CA TRP A 162 6.99 -20.22 -1.04
C TRP A 162 6.18 -20.67 -2.26
N ASN A 163 5.33 -21.69 -2.10
CA ASN A 163 4.64 -22.37 -3.20
C ASN A 163 3.12 -22.50 -3.01
N ASP A 164 2.51 -21.72 -2.11
CA ASP A 164 1.08 -21.77 -1.81
C ASP A 164 0.51 -20.36 -1.64
N HIS A 165 0.33 -19.65 -2.76
CA HIS A 165 -0.26 -18.31 -2.74
C HIS A 165 -1.73 -18.35 -2.34
N LYS A 166 -2.48 -19.41 -2.69
CA LYS A 166 -3.91 -19.54 -2.39
C LYS A 166 -4.19 -19.62 -0.90
N ARG A 167 -3.38 -20.36 -0.15
CA ARG A 167 -3.45 -20.34 1.32
C ARG A 167 -3.15 -18.93 1.83
N ARG A 168 -2.07 -18.30 1.36
CA ARG A 168 -1.67 -16.99 1.86
C ARG A 168 -2.71 -15.90 1.57
N ILE A 169 -3.34 -15.93 0.41
CA ILE A 169 -4.43 -15.00 0.04
C ILE A 169 -5.59 -15.11 1.05
N ARG A 170 -6.01 -16.33 1.40
CA ARG A 170 -7.09 -16.52 2.38
C ARG A 170 -6.71 -15.99 3.77
N GLU A 171 -5.49 -16.22 4.20
CA GLU A 171 -4.97 -15.66 5.46
C GLU A 171 -4.96 -14.12 5.45
N LEU A 172 -4.61 -13.49 4.32
CA LEU A 172 -4.63 -12.04 4.15
C LEU A 172 -6.07 -11.49 4.16
N GLN A 173 -7.01 -12.19 3.53
CA GLN A 173 -8.44 -11.81 3.55
C GLN A 173 -9.02 -11.88 4.96
N GLU A 174 -8.73 -12.97 5.68
CA GLU A 174 -9.14 -13.14 7.08
C GLU A 174 -8.52 -12.06 7.98
N HIS A 175 -7.23 -11.75 7.77
CA HIS A 175 -6.55 -10.67 8.49
C HIS A 175 -7.27 -9.31 8.32
N HIS A 176 -7.59 -8.93 7.08
CA HIS A 176 -8.30 -7.66 6.85
C HIS A 176 -9.73 -7.69 7.38
N GLN A 177 -10.41 -8.83 7.33
CA GLN A 177 -11.74 -8.96 7.95
C GLN A 177 -11.69 -8.71 9.46
N ASN A 178 -10.68 -9.25 10.15
CA ASN A 178 -10.49 -9.01 11.58
C ASN A 178 -10.22 -7.53 11.88
N ARG A 179 -9.37 -6.88 11.08
CA ARG A 179 -9.09 -5.44 11.23
C ARG A 179 -10.30 -4.54 10.97
N LEU A 180 -11.14 -4.90 10.00
CA LEU A 180 -12.41 -4.21 9.77
C LEU A 180 -13.31 -4.30 11.00
N SER A 181 -13.39 -5.47 11.64
CA SER A 181 -14.14 -5.64 12.89
C SER A 181 -13.55 -4.81 14.04
N GLU A 182 -12.22 -4.79 14.20
CA GLU A 182 -11.54 -3.94 15.21
C GLU A 182 -11.85 -2.45 15.00
N ALA A 183 -11.78 -1.97 13.75
CA ALA A 183 -12.09 -0.58 13.41
C ALA A 183 -13.56 -0.23 13.69
N LEU A 184 -14.51 -1.13 13.40
CA LEU A 184 -15.93 -0.93 13.74
C LEU A 184 -16.14 -0.86 15.25
N SER A 185 -15.53 -1.78 16.01
CA SER A 185 -15.63 -1.77 17.48
C SER A 185 -15.06 -0.49 18.09
N ALA A 186 -13.97 0.07 17.53
CA ALA A 186 -13.41 1.34 17.97
C ALA A 186 -14.42 2.51 17.82
N LEU A 187 -15.34 2.44 16.85
CA LEU A 187 -16.34 3.48 16.57
C LEU A 187 -17.61 3.37 17.42
N GLU A 188 -17.77 2.32 18.24
CA GLU A 188 -18.93 2.16 19.12
C GLU A 188 -19.05 3.29 20.16
N GLU A 189 -17.91 3.82 20.61
CA GLU A 189 -17.84 4.92 21.58
C GLU A 189 -17.84 6.31 20.92
N GLY A 190 -18.70 6.52 19.93
CA GLY A 190 -18.89 7.80 19.24
C GLY A 190 -17.84 8.13 18.16
N ASP A 191 -17.98 9.32 17.58
CA ASP A 191 -17.17 9.75 16.44
C ASP A 191 -15.67 9.78 16.76
N LYS A 192 -14.83 9.24 15.87
CA LYS A 192 -13.37 9.25 16.00
C LYS A 192 -12.68 9.58 14.70
N SER A 193 -11.51 10.22 14.80
CA SER A 193 -10.56 10.33 13.70
C SER A 193 -9.81 9.01 13.48
N ALA A 194 -9.15 8.85 12.33
CA ALA A 194 -8.35 7.64 12.09
C ALA A 194 -7.17 7.50 13.07
N TRP A 195 -6.59 8.62 13.53
CA TRP A 195 -5.60 8.63 14.61
C TRP A 195 -6.13 8.05 15.92
N GLU A 196 -7.39 8.33 16.26
CA GLU A 196 -8.02 7.80 17.47
C GLU A 196 -8.46 6.34 17.32
N VAL A 197 -8.73 5.87 16.09
CA VAL A 197 -9.06 4.46 15.82
C VAL A 197 -7.81 3.57 15.79
N ALA A 198 -6.69 4.06 15.25
CA ALA A 198 -5.49 3.25 15.04
C ALA A 198 -4.99 2.47 16.29
N PRO A 199 -5.01 3.02 17.53
CA PRO A 199 -4.61 2.30 18.73
C PRO A 199 -5.44 1.06 19.07
N TYR A 200 -6.66 0.94 18.54
CA TYR A 200 -7.58 -0.17 18.80
C TYR A 200 -7.38 -1.35 17.84
N ILE A 201 -6.58 -1.18 16.78
CA ILE A 201 -6.26 -2.22 15.81
C ILE A 201 -5.06 -3.02 16.30
N ALA A 202 -5.07 -4.33 16.10
CA ALA A 202 -3.95 -5.19 16.44
C ALA A 202 -2.79 -4.99 15.45
N TRP A 203 -1.67 -4.45 15.94
CA TRP A 203 -0.43 -4.27 15.18
C TRP A 203 0.64 -5.25 15.66
N ASP A 204 1.34 -5.89 14.73
CA ASP A 204 2.47 -6.77 15.03
C ASP A 204 3.76 -5.94 15.22
N ILE A 205 3.80 -5.16 16.31
CA ILE A 205 4.93 -4.29 16.68
C ILE A 205 5.26 -4.50 18.15
N ASP A 206 6.52 -4.83 18.43
CA ASP A 206 7.03 -5.03 19.80
C ASP A 206 7.18 -3.69 20.53
N CYS A 207 6.11 -3.27 21.22
CA CYS A 207 6.09 -2.07 22.06
C CYS A 207 4.94 -2.13 23.07
N SER A 208 5.10 -1.45 24.21
CA SER A 208 4.16 -1.60 25.33
C SER A 208 2.95 -0.67 25.29
N SER A 209 2.96 0.38 24.46
CA SER A 209 1.83 1.31 24.31
C SER A 209 1.90 2.10 23.00
N TRP A 210 0.76 2.63 22.56
CA TRP A 210 0.67 3.47 21.35
C TRP A 210 1.59 4.70 21.41
N GLU A 211 1.75 5.33 22.57
CA GLU A 211 2.63 6.48 22.74
C GLU A 211 4.07 6.14 22.38
N GLN A 212 4.50 4.90 22.66
CA GLN A 212 5.84 4.40 22.39
C GLN A 212 6.02 3.85 20.96
N PHE A 213 4.94 3.75 20.15
CA PHE A 213 5.09 3.36 18.75
C PHE A 213 6.03 4.36 18.04
N PRO A 214 7.03 3.88 17.29
CA PRO A 214 7.90 4.76 16.51
C PRO A 214 7.09 5.62 15.54
N ALA A 215 7.47 6.89 15.35
CA ALA A 215 6.69 7.84 14.53
C ALA A 215 6.40 7.34 13.10
N VAL A 216 7.40 6.72 12.45
CA VAL A 216 7.22 6.13 11.10
C VAL A 216 6.25 4.93 11.13
N GLN A 217 6.20 4.17 12.22
CA GLN A 217 5.26 3.06 12.36
C GLN A 217 3.84 3.55 12.64
N LYS A 218 3.68 4.61 13.44
CA LYS A 218 2.38 5.30 13.61
C LYS A 218 1.84 5.79 12.27
N TRP A 219 2.71 6.29 11.40
CA TRP A 219 2.32 6.70 10.04
C TRP A 219 1.75 5.55 9.21
N PHE A 220 2.42 4.40 9.17
CA PHE A 220 1.90 3.22 8.47
C PHE A 220 0.58 2.75 9.09
N ALA A 221 0.52 2.64 10.42
CA ALA A 221 -0.67 2.22 11.14
C ALA A 221 -1.88 3.13 10.86
N VAL A 222 -1.71 4.45 10.94
CA VAL A 222 -2.80 5.40 10.68
C VAL A 222 -3.19 5.41 9.20
N GLY A 223 -2.23 5.38 8.29
CA GLY A 223 -2.52 5.29 6.84
C GLY A 223 -3.31 4.03 6.49
N GLU A 224 -2.98 2.90 7.12
CA GLU A 224 -3.73 1.66 6.97
C GLU A 224 -5.10 1.69 7.65
N THR A 225 -5.21 2.35 8.81
CA THR A 225 -6.49 2.59 9.47
C THR A 225 -7.43 3.39 8.58
N ILE A 226 -6.93 4.44 7.91
CA ILE A 226 -7.72 5.23 6.94
C ILE A 226 -8.20 4.34 5.79
N ALA A 227 -7.34 3.47 5.24
CA ALA A 227 -7.75 2.57 4.16
C ALA A 227 -8.87 1.60 4.57
N HIS A 228 -8.89 1.13 5.83
CA HIS A 228 -9.97 0.30 6.36
C HIS A 228 -11.25 1.11 6.58
N LEU A 229 -11.14 2.33 7.12
CA LEU A 229 -12.29 3.22 7.31
C LEU A 229 -12.91 3.66 5.97
N ASP A 230 -12.10 4.01 4.97
CA ASP A 230 -12.58 4.35 3.63
C ASP A 230 -13.25 3.14 2.94
N TYR A 231 -12.79 1.90 3.23
CA TYR A 231 -13.48 0.69 2.78
C TYR A 231 -14.86 0.54 3.44
N LEU A 232 -14.93 0.67 4.77
CA LEU A 232 -16.18 0.61 5.53
C LEU A 232 -17.18 1.68 5.08
N GLU A 233 -16.71 2.90 4.80
CA GLU A 233 -17.51 3.98 4.23
C GLU A 233 -18.04 3.56 2.84
N ALA A 234 -17.18 3.03 1.97
CA ALA A 234 -17.57 2.64 0.62
C ALA A 234 -18.61 1.50 0.59
N VAL A 235 -18.64 0.63 1.60
CA VAL A 235 -19.66 -0.43 1.73
C VAL A 235 -20.88 0.00 2.56
N GLY A 236 -20.88 1.23 3.10
CA GLY A 236 -22.02 1.82 3.80
C GLY A 236 -22.20 1.36 5.25
N GLU A 237 -21.13 0.92 5.91
CA GLU A 237 -21.16 0.52 7.34
C GLU A 237 -20.88 1.70 8.28
N ILE A 238 -20.20 2.75 7.77
CA ILE A 238 -19.87 3.95 8.54
C ILE A 238 -20.07 5.22 7.69
N ARG A 239 -20.19 6.36 8.37
CA ARG A 239 -20.19 7.70 7.77
C ARG A 239 -18.87 8.42 8.03
N LYS A 240 -18.46 9.20 7.05
CA LYS A 240 -17.35 10.16 7.14
C LYS A 240 -17.89 11.59 7.14
N LYS A 241 -17.41 12.42 8.05
CA LYS A 241 -17.73 13.86 8.10
C LYS A 241 -16.49 14.68 8.31
N THR A 242 -16.46 15.86 7.71
CA THR A 242 -15.40 16.85 7.94
C THR A 242 -15.97 18.00 8.78
N LYS A 243 -15.32 18.30 9.91
CA LYS A 243 -15.68 19.40 10.81
C LYS A 243 -14.43 20.08 11.34
N ASP A 244 -14.34 21.40 11.19
CA ASP A 244 -13.24 22.22 11.72
C ASP A 244 -11.84 21.70 11.35
N HIS A 245 -11.66 21.28 10.08
CA HIS A 245 -10.44 20.63 9.55
C HIS A 245 -10.08 19.28 10.19
N ASN A 246 -11.05 18.60 10.79
CA ASN A 246 -10.94 17.20 11.23
C ASN A 246 -11.89 16.30 10.45
N ILE A 247 -11.40 15.16 10.02
CA ILE A 247 -12.15 14.06 9.42
C ILE A 247 -12.47 13.09 10.55
N LEU A 248 -13.77 12.89 10.76
CA LEU A 248 -14.32 12.00 11.78
C LEU A 248 -15.17 10.93 11.11
N TYR A 249 -15.09 9.74 11.68
CA TYR A 249 -15.81 8.55 11.27
C TYR A 249 -16.77 8.13 12.39
N SER A 250 -17.94 7.61 12.01
CA SER A 250 -18.98 7.19 12.94
C SER A 250 -19.79 6.05 12.34
N LEU A 251 -20.30 5.14 13.16
CA LEU A 251 -21.26 4.12 12.71
C LEU A 251 -22.50 4.78 12.05
N GLU A 252 -23.11 4.08 11.09
CA GLU A 252 -24.40 4.48 10.49
C GLU A 252 -25.55 4.48 11.52
#